data_AF-A0A1W1VLD6-F1
#
_entry.id   AF-A0A1W1VLD6-F1
#
_cell.length_a   1.000
_cell.length_b   1.000
_cell.length_c   1.000
_cell.angle_alpha   90.00
_cell.angle_beta   90.00
_cell.angle_gamma   90.00
#
_symmetry.space_group_name_H-M   'P 1'
#
loop_
_entity.id
_entity.type
_entity.pdbx_description
1 polymer ?
#
loop_
_entity_poly.entity_id
_entity_poly.type
_entity_poly.pdbx_seq_one_letter_code
_entity_poly.pdbx_strand_id
1 'polypeptide(L)'
;MSGPAGAEEVREYVTLPGAPDADTVGQLLTTPGGAVLSARTGWDAAGRIRTVIWLQHTDAEKVVRTRQNLLRACQARGVRAFVV
;
A
#
# COMPACT_ATOMS: atom_id res chain seq x y z
N MET A 1 -11.96 21.99 -28.20
CA MET A 1 -11.50 22.38 -26.86
C MET A 1 -11.00 21.12 -26.16
N SER A 2 -9.69 20.92 -26.11
CA SER A 2 -9.08 19.76 -25.47
C SER A 2 -9.03 20.00 -23.96
N GLY A 3 -9.77 19.21 -23.18
CA GLY A 3 -9.65 19.21 -21.72
C GLY A 3 -8.25 18.73 -21.31
N PRO A 4 -7.72 19.15 -20.15
CA PRO A 4 -6.41 18.71 -19.71
C PRO A 4 -6.45 17.18 -19.56
N ALA A 5 -5.50 16.49 -20.19
CA ALA A 5 -5.25 15.08 -19.91
C ALA A 5 -4.98 14.99 -18.40
N GLY A 6 -5.95 14.48 -17.64
CA GLY A 6 -5.78 14.22 -16.22
C GLY A 6 -4.58 13.28 -16.08
N ALA A 7 -3.58 13.68 -15.30
CA ALA A 7 -2.41 12.84 -15.07
C ALA A 7 -2.90 11.45 -14.66
N GLU A 8 -2.52 10.44 -15.45
CA GLU A 8 -2.99 9.08 -15.23
C GLU A 8 -2.54 8.62 -13.85
N GLU A 9 -3.52 8.28 -13.02
CA GLU A 9 -3.26 7.98 -11.62
C GLU A 9 -2.69 6.57 -11.49
N VAL A 10 -1.46 6.47 -10.98
CA VAL A 10 -0.78 5.20 -10.77
C VAL A 10 -1.20 4.61 -9.44
N ARG A 11 -1.60 3.33 -9.47
CA ARG A 11 -2.04 2.58 -8.29
C ARG A 11 -1.28 1.27 -8.17
N GLU A 12 -0.83 0.96 -6.96
CA GLU A 12 -0.25 -0.33 -6.60
C GLU A 12 -0.87 -0.88 -5.32
N TYR A 13 -0.83 -2.20 -5.16
CA TYR A 13 -1.41 -2.89 -4.01
C TYR A 13 -0.33 -3.71 -3.29
N VAL A 14 -0.24 -3.54 -1.97
CA VAL A 14 0.60 -4.36 -1.11
C VAL A 14 -0.30 -5.18 -0.19
N THR A 15 -0.23 -6.50 -0.31
CA THR A 15 -0.97 -7.44 0.53
C THR A 15 -0.12 -7.87 1.72
N LEU A 16 -0.69 -7.73 2.91
CA LEU A 16 -0.17 -8.24 4.17
C LEU A 16 -0.93 -9.54 4.51
N PRO A 17 -0.31 -10.73 4.36
CA PRO A 17 -0.90 -11.98 4.84
C PRO A 17 -1.12 -11.93 6.35
N GLY A 18 -2.33 -12.28 6.79
CA GLY A 18 -2.75 -12.14 8.19
C GLY A 18 -3.37 -10.78 8.48
N ALA A 19 -3.71 -10.57 9.76
CA ALA A 19 -4.30 -9.33 10.25
C ALA A 19 -3.29 -8.68 11.23
N PRO A 20 -2.36 -7.84 10.76
CA PRO A 20 -1.61 -7.00 11.68
C PRO A 20 -2.58 -6.19 12.54
N ASP A 21 -2.23 -5.93 13.79
CA ASP A 21 -3.05 -5.08 14.65
C ASP A 21 -3.20 -3.66 14.08
N ALA A 22 -4.21 -2.95 14.57
CA ALA A 22 -4.54 -1.61 14.10
C ALA A 22 -3.38 -0.62 14.25
N ASP A 23 -2.57 -0.75 15.31
CA ASP A 23 -1.43 0.12 15.57
C ASP A 23 -0.33 -0.08 14.52
N THR A 24 -0.04 -1.35 14.18
CA THR A 24 0.89 -1.72 13.14
C THR A 24 0.43 -1.19 11.79
N VAL A 25 -0.84 -1.36 11.44
CA VAL A 25 -1.41 -0.79 10.20
C VAL A 25 -1.31 0.73 10.19
N GLY A 26 -1.66 1.39 11.30
CA GLY A 26 -1.56 2.84 11.44
C GLY A 26 -0.15 3.36 11.20
N GLN A 27 0.86 2.69 11.75
CA GLN A 27 2.27 3.03 11.50
C GLN A 27 2.70 2.78 10.05
N LEU A 28 2.21 1.72 9.41
CA LEU A 28 2.52 1.45 8.01
C LEU A 28 1.91 2.51 7.08
N LEU A 29 0.74 3.05 7.43
CA LEU A 29 0.08 4.13 6.68
C LEU A 29 0.81 5.49 6.79
N THR A 30 1.75 5.66 7.72
CA THR A 30 2.60 6.87 7.80
C THR A 30 3.92 6.73 7.05
N THR A 31 4.12 5.62 6.31
CA THR A 31 5.35 5.38 5.56
C THR A 31 5.62 6.51 4.56
N PRO A 32 6.81 7.17 4.62
CA PRO A 32 7.14 8.24 3.70
C PRO A 32 7.42 7.70 2.29
N GLY A 33 7.17 8.51 1.28
CA GLY A 33 7.47 8.17 -0.12
C GLY A 33 6.68 9.00 -1.14
N GLY A 34 5.65 9.68 -0.67
CA GLY A 34 4.89 10.68 -1.43
C GLY A 34 3.58 10.16 -2.01
N ALA A 35 3.36 8.85 -2.06
CA ALA A 35 2.05 8.29 -2.42
C ALA A 35 1.08 8.34 -1.23
N VAL A 36 -0.20 8.50 -1.52
CA VAL A 36 -1.27 8.35 -0.53
C VAL A 36 -1.41 6.88 -0.20
N LEU A 37 -1.49 6.58 1.10
CA LEU A 37 -1.67 5.22 1.62
C LEU A 37 -3.05 5.08 2.24
N SER A 38 -3.72 3.97 1.94
CA SER A 38 -4.95 3.56 2.63
C SER A 38 -4.95 2.05 2.84
N ALA A 39 -5.66 1.56 3.86
CA ALA A 39 -5.71 0.13 4.16
C ALA A 39 -7.15 -0.38 4.16
N ARG A 40 -7.33 -1.62 3.70
CA ARG A 40 -8.57 -2.37 3.82
C ARG A 40 -8.29 -3.77 4.32
N THR A 41 -8.98 -4.17 5.39
CA THR A 41 -8.96 -5.53 5.91
C THR A 41 -10.16 -6.31 5.39
N GLY A 42 -9.97 -7.59 5.08
CA GLY A 42 -11.02 -8.50 4.63
C GLY A 42 -10.52 -9.93 4.58
N TRP A 43 -11.21 -10.79 3.83
CA TRP A 43 -10.87 -12.20 3.66
C TRP A 43 -10.32 -12.47 2.26
N ASP A 44 -9.42 -13.45 2.15
CA ASP A 44 -9.01 -14.04 0.87
C ASP A 44 -9.97 -15.17 0.44
N ALA A 45 -9.74 -15.73 -0.76
CA ALA A 45 -10.58 -16.82 -1.30
C ALA A 45 -10.48 -18.12 -0.48
N ALA A 46 -9.46 -18.26 0.37
CA ALA A 46 -9.28 -19.39 1.28
C ALA A 46 -9.88 -19.11 2.68
N GLY A 47 -10.62 -18.01 2.86
CA GLY A 47 -11.25 -17.63 4.12
C GLY A 47 -10.28 -17.06 5.17
N ARG A 48 -9.03 -16.74 4.80
CA ARG A 48 -8.03 -16.18 5.72
C ARG A 48 -8.11 -14.65 5.73
N ILE A 49 -7.92 -14.06 6.90
CA ILE A 49 -7.87 -12.60 7.01
C ILE A 49 -6.61 -12.08 6.31
N ARG A 50 -6.77 -10.98 5.58
CA ARG A 50 -5.69 -10.20 4.97
C ARG A 50 -5.96 -8.71 5.11
N THR A 51 -4.89 -7.94 5.13
CA THR A 51 -4.93 -6.49 4.95
C THR A 51 -4.27 -6.13 3.62
N VAL A 52 -4.89 -5.23 2.86
CA VAL A 52 -4.31 -4.68 1.62
C VAL A 52 -4.08 -3.20 1.84
N ILE A 53 -2.86 -2.74 1.58
CA ILE A 53 -2.48 -1.34 1.55
C ILE A 53 -2.46 -0.88 0.10
N TRP A 54 -3.18 0.21 -0.19
CA TRP A 54 -3.27 0.82 -1.50
C TRP A 54 -2.32 2.00 -1.54
N LEU A 55 -1.56 2.11 -2.62
CA LEU A 55 -0.64 3.21 -2.89
C LEU A 55 -1.14 3.95 -4.13
N GLN A 56 -1.30 5.27 -4.01
CA GLN A 56 -1.85 6.08 -5.11
C GLN A 56 -1.08 7.38 -5.27
N HIS A 57 -0.63 7.67 -6.50
CA HIS A 57 -0.08 8.97 -6.88
C HIS A 57 -0.10 9.16 -8.40
N THR A 58 -0.15 10.40 -8.89
CA THR A 58 -0.02 10.76 -10.32
C THR A 58 1.41 10.65 -10.87
N ASP A 59 2.36 10.18 -10.07
CA ASP A 59 3.79 10.09 -10.40
C ASP A 59 4.27 8.71 -9.93
N ALA A 60 4.63 7.89 -10.91
CA ALA A 60 5.02 6.49 -10.72
C ALA A 60 6.25 6.35 -9.81
N GLU A 61 7.18 7.30 -9.83
CA GLU A 61 8.38 7.22 -8.99
C GLU A 61 8.03 7.36 -7.51
N LYS A 62 7.05 8.20 -7.17
CA LYS A 62 6.53 8.28 -5.80
C LYS A 62 5.84 6.99 -5.38
N VAL A 63 5.10 6.33 -6.26
CA VAL A 63 4.49 5.02 -5.96
C VAL A 63 5.58 3.98 -5.70
N VAL A 64 6.56 3.85 -6.60
CA VAL A 64 7.67 2.89 -6.48
C VAL A 64 8.49 3.13 -5.21
N ARG A 65 8.85 4.38 -4.92
CA ARG A 65 9.57 4.76 -3.70
C ARG A 65 8.77 4.44 -2.45
N THR A 66 7.47 4.78 -2.43
CA THR A 66 6.60 4.50 -1.28
C THR A 66 6.47 2.99 -1.08
N ARG A 67 6.30 2.21 -2.15
CA ARG A 67 6.29 0.74 -2.08
C ARG A 67 7.58 0.20 -1.44
N GLN A 68 8.75 0.63 -1.92
CA GLN A 68 10.02 0.16 -1.38
C GLN A 68 10.19 0.48 0.10
N ASN A 69 9.80 1.70 0.51
CA ASN A 69 9.83 2.10 1.91
C ASN A 69 8.85 1.28 2.76
N LEU A 70 7.66 1.00 2.22
CA LEU A 70 6.62 0.22 2.89
C LEU A 70 7.07 -1.22 3.10
N LEU A 71 7.69 -1.84 2.10
CA LEU A 71 8.22 -3.20 2.23
C LEU A 71 9.33 -3.28 3.29
N ARG A 72 10.23 -2.28 3.35
CA ARG A 72 11.24 -2.19 4.42
C ARG A 72 10.59 -1.99 5.80
N ALA A 73 9.57 -1.15 5.89
CA ALA A 73 8.83 -0.90 7.13
C ALA A 73 8.10 -2.15 7.63
N CYS A 74 7.55 -2.96 6.72
CA CYS A 74 6.96 -4.26 7.02
C CYS A 74 8.03 -5.24 7.54
N GLN A 75 9.15 -5.36 6.83
CA GLN A 75 10.26 -6.24 7.22
C GLN A 75 10.80 -5.89 8.61
N ALA A 76 11.02 -4.60 8.89
CA ALA A 76 11.50 -4.13 10.19
C ALA A 76 10.55 -4.47 11.36
N ARG A 77 9.28 -4.72 11.06
CA ARG A 77 8.23 -5.09 12.04
C ARG A 77 7.91 -6.58 12.04
N GLY A 78 8.63 -7.39 11.27
CA GLY A 78 8.33 -8.82 11.11
C GLY A 78 7.01 -9.10 10.36
N VAL A 79 6.44 -8.11 9.67
CA VAL A 79 5.23 -8.26 8.88
C VAL A 79 5.61 -8.75 7.48
N ARG A 80 5.05 -9.88 7.05
CA ARG A 80 5.17 -10.35 5.67
C ARG A 80 4.35 -9.44 4.75
N ALA A 81 4.86 -9.17 3.55
CA ALA A 81 4.19 -8.33 2.56
C ALA A 81 4.50 -8.81 1.14
N PHE A 82 3.53 -8.68 0.23
CA PHE A 82 3.67 -9.00 -1.20
C PHE A 82 3.03 -7.91 -2.05
N VAL A 83 3.63 -7.63 -3.21
CA VAL A 83 3.12 -6.67 -4.19
C VAL A 83 2.26 -7.44 -5.20
N VAL A 84 1.12 -6.87 -5.58
CA VAL A 84 0.14 -7.50 -6.51
C VAL A 84 -0.15 -6.57 -7.68
#